data_AF-A0A9D8FLI4-F1
#
_entry.id   AF-A0A9D8FLI4-F1
#
_cell.length_a   1.000
_cell.length_b   1.000
_cell.length_c   1.000
_cell.angle_alpha   90.00
_cell.angle_beta   90.00
_cell.angle_gamma   90.00
#
_symmetry.space_group_name_H-M   'P 1'
#
loop_
_entity.id
_entity.type
_entity.pdbx_description
1 polymer ?
#
loop_
_entity_poly.entity_id
_entity_poly.type
_entity_poly.pdbx_seq_one_letter_code
_entity_poly.pdbx_strand_id
1 'polypeptide(L)'
;MNRIASIIITFFLISLFVISCGQKKTKEQLYAEAKRFERDEQFEDAIKTFEKLVKDYPEASNVDSVLFWIGQIQSNNLTDFNSSVKTHARLVKQCPESKLAAQSLFMIGYHYANSISDLDSAKVYYQKFVDLYPDNELVNSVKWELEHLGQDINEIDFLQTESPE
;
A
#
# COMPACT_ATOMS: atom_id res chain seq x y z
N MET A 1 -34.70 -0.79 54.36
CA MET A 1 -34.91 -0.97 52.90
C MET A 1 -34.13 0.01 52.02
N ASN A 2 -33.87 1.25 52.44
CA ASN A 2 -33.27 2.26 51.54
C ASN A 2 -31.76 2.09 51.25
N ARG A 3 -30.97 1.50 52.14
CA ARG A 3 -29.51 1.33 51.92
C ARG A 3 -29.16 0.28 50.87
N ILE A 4 -29.92 -0.83 50.85
CA ILE A 4 -29.74 -1.91 49.87
C ILE A 4 -30.18 -1.44 48.48
N ALA A 5 -31.30 -0.70 48.40
CA ALA A 5 -31.74 -0.07 47.16
C ALA A 5 -30.72 0.94 46.61
N SER A 6 -30.12 1.79 47.46
CA SER A 6 -29.06 2.71 47.04
C SER A 6 -27.81 2.00 46.53
N ILE A 7 -27.34 0.94 47.21
CA ILE A 7 -26.15 0.17 46.77
C ILE A 7 -26.40 -0.49 45.41
N ILE A 8 -27.58 -1.08 45.20
CA ILE A 8 -27.95 -1.70 43.92
C ILE A 8 -28.04 -0.67 42.81
N ILE A 9 -28.65 0.50 43.07
CA ILE A 9 -28.73 1.61 42.09
C ILE A 9 -27.33 2.13 41.74
N THR A 10 -26.44 2.28 42.73
CA THR A 10 -25.06 2.70 42.48
C THR A 10 -24.26 1.65 41.70
N PHE A 11 -24.44 0.35 41.98
CA PHE A 11 -23.81 -0.74 41.20
C PHE A 11 -24.33 -0.79 39.76
N PHE A 12 -25.63 -0.55 39.55
CA PHE A 12 -26.25 -0.50 38.22
C PHE A 12 -25.75 0.72 37.41
N LEU A 13 -25.60 1.88 38.05
CA LEU A 13 -25.04 3.09 37.44
C LEU A 13 -23.53 2.97 37.15
N ILE A 14 -22.76 2.29 37.99
CA ILE A 14 -21.35 1.99 37.71
C ILE A 14 -21.23 1.00 36.54
N SER A 15 -22.11 0.00 36.45
CA SER A 15 -22.14 -0.93 35.32
C SER A 15 -22.48 -0.25 33.98
N LEU A 16 -23.33 0.78 34.01
CA LEU A 16 -23.64 1.64 32.86
C LEU A 16 -22.48 2.57 32.46
N PHE A 17 -21.54 2.86 33.36
CA PHE A 17 -20.37 3.69 33.07
C PHE A 17 -19.23 2.92 32.38
N VAL A 18 -19.19 1.58 32.53
CA VAL A 18 -18.15 0.73 31.90
C VAL A 18 -18.50 0.26 30.49
N ILE A 19 -19.70 0.55 29.99
CA ILE A 19 -20.14 0.20 28.62
C ILE A 19 -19.80 1.31 27.61
N SER A 20 -19.24 2.44 28.05
CA SER A 20 -18.67 3.46 27.14
C SER A 20 -17.17 3.23 26.94
N CYS A 21 -16.80 2.01 26.57
CA CYS A 21 -15.51 1.76 25.90
C CYS A 21 -15.83 1.41 24.45
N GLY A 22 -15.61 2.36 23.54
CA GLY A 22 -15.65 2.08 22.10
C GLY A 22 -14.73 0.92 21.79
N GLN A 23 -15.30 -0.26 21.50
CA GLN A 23 -14.52 -1.44 21.17
C GLN A 23 -13.62 -1.14 19.97
N LYS A 24 -12.31 -1.40 20.13
CA LYS A 24 -11.36 -1.31 19.03
C LYS A 24 -11.76 -2.35 17.97
N LYS A 25 -12.04 -1.90 16.75
CA LYS A 25 -12.38 -2.77 15.60
C LYS A 25 -11.25 -3.77 15.35
N THR A 26 -11.58 -5.02 15.04
CA THR A 26 -10.59 -6.05 14.66
C THR A 26 -9.93 -5.71 13.32
N LYS A 27 -8.81 -6.37 13.01
CA LYS A 27 -8.14 -6.19 11.71
C LYS A 27 -9.06 -6.58 10.54
N GLU A 28 -9.90 -7.61 10.70
CA GLU A 28 -10.87 -8.04 9.68
C GLU A 28 -11.97 -7.00 9.49
N GLN A 29 -12.46 -6.40 10.58
CA GLN A 29 -13.47 -5.35 10.51
C GLN A 29 -12.93 -4.08 9.84
N LEU A 30 -11.70 -3.66 10.19
CA LEU A 30 -11.03 -2.53 9.54
C LEU A 30 -10.78 -2.81 8.06
N TYR A 31 -10.35 -4.01 7.71
CA TYR A 31 -10.14 -4.40 6.31
C TYR A 31 -11.44 -4.36 5.50
N ALA A 32 -12.51 -4.97 6.01
CA ALA A 32 -13.81 -4.99 5.35
C ALA A 32 -14.40 -3.58 5.20
N GLU A 33 -14.20 -2.72 6.20
CA GLU A 33 -14.60 -1.31 6.13
C GLU A 33 -13.81 -0.53 5.09
N ALA A 34 -12.49 -0.68 5.04
CA ALA A 34 -11.66 -0.01 4.05
C ALA A 34 -12.01 -0.45 2.62
N LYS A 35 -12.23 -1.75 2.38
CA LYS A 35 -12.71 -2.26 1.09
C LYS A 35 -14.11 -1.75 0.72
N ARG A 36 -14.97 -1.48 1.71
CA ARG A 36 -16.26 -0.83 1.47
C ARG A 36 -16.05 0.61 0.98
N PHE A 37 -15.24 1.39 1.68
CA PHE A 37 -14.90 2.76 1.26
C PHE A 37 -14.30 2.80 -0.14
N GLU A 38 -13.38 1.90 -0.47
CA GLU A 38 -12.78 1.82 -1.80
C GLU A 38 -13.82 1.53 -2.89
N ARG A 39 -14.72 0.56 -2.67
CA ARG A 39 -15.80 0.23 -3.63
C ARG A 39 -16.78 1.39 -3.81
N ASP A 40 -16.99 2.17 -2.75
CA ASP A 40 -17.86 3.34 -2.77
C ASP A 40 -17.07 4.61 -3.22
N GLU A 41 -15.85 4.43 -3.77
CA GLU A 41 -14.93 5.46 -4.29
C GLU A 41 -14.49 6.52 -3.27
N GLN A 42 -14.65 6.23 -1.98
CA GLN A 42 -14.18 7.06 -0.87
C GLN A 42 -12.71 6.72 -0.55
N PHE A 43 -11.82 7.00 -1.49
CA PHE A 43 -10.43 6.53 -1.47
C PHE A 43 -9.62 7.01 -0.27
N GLU A 44 -9.78 8.26 0.16
CA GLU A 44 -9.09 8.81 1.33
C GLU A 44 -9.53 8.13 2.63
N ASP A 45 -10.84 7.83 2.76
CA ASP A 45 -11.37 7.10 3.91
C ASP A 45 -10.92 5.63 3.91
N ALA A 46 -10.82 5.02 2.73
CA ALA A 46 -10.25 3.68 2.56
C ALA A 46 -8.79 3.64 3.04
N ILE A 47 -7.95 4.56 2.54
CA ILE A 47 -6.54 4.69 2.94
C ILE A 47 -6.44 4.92 4.44
N LYS A 48 -7.19 5.86 5.00
CA LYS A 48 -7.18 6.15 6.44
C LYS A 48 -7.53 4.93 7.29
N THR A 49 -8.50 4.13 6.84
CA THR A 49 -8.93 2.91 7.54
C THR A 49 -7.87 1.80 7.42
N PHE A 50 -7.25 1.64 6.25
CA PHE A 50 -6.12 0.73 6.07
C PHE A 50 -4.90 1.13 6.89
N GLU A 51 -4.54 2.41 6.93
CA GLU A 51 -3.45 2.91 7.77
C GLU A 51 -3.72 2.67 9.27
N LYS A 52 -4.98 2.81 9.68
CA LYS A 52 -5.39 2.43 11.03
C LYS A 52 -5.15 0.94 11.28
N LEU A 53 -5.49 0.06 10.33
CA LEU A 53 -5.22 -1.38 10.45
C LEU A 53 -3.73 -1.66 10.62
N VAL A 54 -2.87 -1.11 9.75
CA VAL A 54 -1.41 -1.29 9.81
C VAL A 54 -0.84 -0.80 11.14
N LYS A 55 -1.31 0.37 11.62
CA LYS A 55 -0.88 0.93 12.91
C LYS A 55 -1.34 0.08 14.10
N ASP A 56 -2.59 -0.35 14.07
CA ASP A 56 -3.23 -1.02 15.20
C ASP A 56 -2.86 -2.51 15.30
N TYR A 57 -2.40 -3.10 14.19
CA TYR A 57 -2.06 -4.52 14.02
C TYR A 57 -0.79 -4.72 13.13
N PRO A 58 0.38 -4.23 13.55
CA PRO A 58 1.60 -4.22 12.71
C PRO A 58 2.18 -5.60 12.41
N GLU A 59 1.83 -6.62 13.20
CA GLU A 59 2.26 -8.01 12.99
C GLU A 59 1.20 -8.86 12.26
N ALA A 60 0.13 -8.24 11.77
CA ALA A 60 -0.87 -8.97 11.03
C ALA A 60 -0.29 -9.52 9.72
N SER A 61 -0.62 -10.76 9.41
CA SER A 61 -0.16 -11.48 8.22
C SER A 61 -0.54 -10.83 6.89
N ASN A 62 -1.36 -9.79 6.88
CA ASN A 62 -1.82 -9.07 5.70
C ASN A 62 -1.29 -7.63 5.61
N VAL A 63 -0.33 -7.21 6.46
CA VAL A 63 0.21 -5.84 6.43
C VAL A 63 0.85 -5.52 5.08
N ASP A 64 1.58 -6.46 4.47
CA ASP A 64 2.13 -6.31 3.13
C ASP A 64 1.05 -6.05 2.09
N SER A 65 -0.01 -6.86 2.07
CA SER A 65 -1.14 -6.73 1.17
C SER A 65 -1.86 -5.39 1.37
N VAL A 66 -2.05 -4.97 2.62
CA VAL A 66 -2.71 -3.70 2.94
C VAL A 66 -1.86 -2.50 2.49
N LEU A 67 -0.56 -2.50 2.73
CA LEU A 67 0.33 -1.45 2.25
C LEU A 67 0.36 -1.41 0.72
N PHE A 68 0.36 -2.56 0.06
CA PHE A 68 0.30 -2.62 -1.40
C PHE A 68 -1.00 -1.99 -1.91
N TRP A 69 -2.14 -2.33 -1.32
CA TRP A 69 -3.43 -1.72 -1.68
C TRP A 69 -3.48 -0.21 -1.46
N ILE A 70 -2.90 0.30 -0.36
CA ILE A 70 -2.80 1.76 -0.15
C ILE A 70 -2.02 2.41 -1.30
N GLY A 71 -0.86 1.85 -1.69
CA GLY A 71 -0.06 2.36 -2.80
C GLY A 71 -0.83 2.38 -4.12
N GLN A 72 -1.54 1.29 -4.42
CA GLN A 72 -2.37 1.19 -5.63
C GLN A 72 -3.50 2.22 -5.65
N ILE A 73 -4.19 2.46 -4.53
CA ILE A 73 -5.24 3.49 -4.46
C ILE A 73 -4.61 4.88 -4.68
N GLN A 74 -3.47 5.15 -4.05
CA GLN A 74 -2.75 6.41 -4.20
C GLN A 74 -2.38 6.68 -5.66
N SER A 75 -1.81 5.70 -6.37
CA SER A 75 -1.41 5.89 -7.77
C SER A 75 -2.60 5.87 -8.75
N ASN A 76 -3.51 4.90 -8.62
CA ASN A 76 -4.49 4.61 -9.66
C ASN A 76 -5.76 5.45 -9.52
N ASN A 77 -6.15 5.78 -8.29
CA ASN A 77 -7.39 6.49 -8.01
C ASN A 77 -7.15 7.97 -7.66
N LEU A 78 -6.05 8.27 -6.97
CA LEU A 78 -5.74 9.64 -6.53
C LEU A 78 -4.65 10.31 -7.38
N THR A 79 -3.97 9.58 -8.27
CA THR A 79 -2.84 10.10 -9.07
C THR A 79 -1.72 10.71 -8.18
N ASP A 80 -1.64 10.30 -6.91
CA ASP A 80 -0.63 10.74 -5.94
C ASP A 80 0.54 9.75 -5.93
N PHE A 81 1.35 9.83 -6.98
CA PHE A 81 2.51 8.96 -7.17
C PHE A 81 3.56 9.13 -6.06
N ASN A 82 3.70 10.34 -5.50
CA ASN A 82 4.65 10.60 -4.41
C ASN A 82 4.26 9.86 -3.14
N SER A 83 2.97 9.85 -2.80
CA SER A 83 2.48 9.07 -1.66
C SER A 83 2.56 7.57 -1.94
N SER A 84 2.21 7.13 -3.16
CA SER A 84 2.36 5.73 -3.58
C SER A 84 3.79 5.23 -3.38
N VAL A 85 4.79 5.97 -3.86
CA VAL A 85 6.22 5.68 -3.67
C VAL A 85 6.57 5.51 -2.20
N LYS A 86 6.12 6.43 -1.32
CA LYS A 86 6.39 6.35 0.12
C LYS A 86 5.76 5.10 0.75
N THR A 87 4.55 4.74 0.34
CA THR A 87 3.84 3.55 0.85
C THR A 87 4.51 2.26 0.38
N HIS A 88 4.84 2.14 -0.90
CA HIS A 88 5.59 1.00 -1.42
C HIS A 88 6.97 0.87 -0.76
N ALA A 89 7.67 1.98 -0.51
CA ALA A 89 8.94 1.97 0.21
C ALA A 89 8.79 1.45 1.65
N ARG A 90 7.67 1.78 2.33
CA ARG A 90 7.35 1.20 3.65
C ARG A 90 7.15 -0.31 3.56
N LEU A 91 6.44 -0.80 2.55
CA LEU A 91 6.24 -2.23 2.34
C LEU A 91 7.58 -2.95 2.15
N VAL A 92 8.45 -2.45 1.25
CA VAL A 92 9.78 -3.03 1.00
C VAL A 92 10.61 -3.07 2.28
N LYS A 93 10.53 -2.03 3.12
CA LYS A 93 11.28 -1.96 4.39
C LYS A 93 10.72 -2.90 5.47
N GLN A 94 9.39 -3.01 5.58
CA GLN A 94 8.74 -3.75 6.65
C GLN A 94 8.54 -5.24 6.33
N CYS A 95 8.42 -5.58 5.06
CA CYS A 95 8.07 -6.92 4.59
C CYS A 95 9.00 -7.39 3.44
N PRO A 96 10.35 -7.33 3.59
CA PRO A 96 11.28 -7.56 2.47
C PRO A 96 11.18 -8.95 1.82
N GLU A 97 10.73 -9.96 2.55
CA GLU A 97 10.57 -11.33 2.05
C GLU A 97 9.22 -11.56 1.32
N SER A 98 8.31 -10.58 1.35
CA SER A 98 7.03 -10.69 0.64
C SER A 98 7.24 -10.59 -0.86
N LYS A 99 6.51 -11.40 -1.64
CA LYS A 99 6.46 -11.24 -3.11
C LYS A 99 6.02 -9.82 -3.51
N LEU A 100 5.17 -9.19 -2.68
CA LEU A 100 4.72 -7.81 -2.89
C LEU A 100 5.83 -6.78 -2.64
N ALA A 101 6.92 -7.14 -1.96
CA ALA A 101 8.07 -6.24 -1.79
C ALA A 101 8.85 -6.07 -3.08
N ALA A 102 9.13 -7.15 -3.81
CA ALA A 102 9.70 -7.06 -5.15
C ALA A 102 8.78 -6.23 -6.06
N GLN A 103 7.49 -6.57 -6.13
CA GLN A 103 6.53 -5.83 -6.94
C GLN A 103 6.44 -4.34 -6.55
N SER A 104 6.44 -4.02 -5.25
CA SER A 104 6.44 -2.62 -4.77
C SER A 104 7.71 -1.89 -5.16
N LEU A 105 8.87 -2.55 -5.12
CA LEU A 105 10.13 -1.93 -5.52
C LEU A 105 10.16 -1.62 -7.02
N PHE A 106 9.58 -2.50 -7.84
CA PHE A 106 9.33 -2.21 -9.25
C PHE A 106 8.41 -1.00 -9.43
N MET A 107 7.26 -0.96 -8.74
CA MET A 107 6.31 0.16 -8.83
C MET A 107 6.93 1.51 -8.45
N ILE A 108 7.85 1.53 -7.48
CA ILE A 108 8.59 2.75 -7.14
C ILE A 108 9.41 3.25 -8.34
N GLY A 109 10.22 2.38 -8.95
CA GLY A 109 11.02 2.74 -10.13
C GLY A 109 10.14 3.19 -11.28
N TYR A 110 9.04 2.48 -11.52
CA TYR A 110 8.06 2.80 -12.57
C TYR A 110 7.43 4.19 -12.37
N HIS A 111 6.98 4.53 -11.16
CA HIS A 111 6.42 5.84 -10.86
C HIS A 111 7.45 6.96 -11.04
N TYR A 112 8.70 6.73 -10.64
CA TYR A 112 9.76 7.70 -10.88
C TYR A 112 10.03 7.93 -12.37
N ALA A 113 10.10 6.85 -13.16
CA ALA A 113 10.35 6.94 -14.59
C ALA A 113 9.21 7.61 -15.35
N ASN A 114 7.97 7.17 -15.10
CA ASN A 114 6.84 7.42 -16.00
C ASN A 114 5.86 8.47 -15.49
N SER A 115 5.83 8.73 -14.18
CA SER A 115 4.81 9.60 -13.58
C SER A 115 5.39 10.85 -12.92
N ILE A 116 6.59 10.73 -12.35
CA ILE A 116 7.30 11.82 -11.67
C ILE A 116 8.38 12.44 -12.59
N SER A 117 8.84 11.69 -13.61
CA SER A 117 9.92 12.08 -14.53
C SER A 117 11.27 12.33 -13.84
N ASP A 118 11.54 11.61 -12.75
CA ASP A 118 12.85 11.60 -12.07
C ASP A 118 13.58 10.30 -12.43
N LEU A 119 14.29 10.36 -13.55
CA LEU A 119 15.00 9.19 -14.11
C LEU A 119 16.17 8.75 -13.23
N ASP A 120 16.80 9.66 -12.49
CA ASP A 120 17.88 9.31 -11.57
C ASP A 120 17.35 8.43 -10.44
N SER A 121 16.24 8.82 -9.82
CA SER A 121 15.57 8.01 -8.82
C SER A 121 15.07 6.69 -9.41
N ALA A 122 14.48 6.69 -10.61
CA ALA A 122 14.01 5.47 -11.26
C ALA A 122 15.13 4.45 -11.43
N LYS A 123 16.29 4.90 -11.94
CA LYS A 123 17.48 4.07 -12.12
C LYS A 123 17.96 3.46 -10.80
N VAL A 124 18.00 4.26 -9.73
CA VAL A 124 18.40 3.79 -8.39
C VAL A 124 17.49 2.65 -7.91
N TYR A 125 16.17 2.81 -8.04
CA TYR A 125 15.22 1.81 -7.54
C TYR A 125 15.16 0.56 -8.42
N TYR A 126 15.27 0.69 -9.73
CA TYR A 126 15.39 -0.45 -10.63
C TYR A 126 16.69 -1.23 -10.43
N GLN A 127 17.83 -0.56 -10.23
CA GLN A 127 19.08 -1.26 -9.90
C GLN A 127 18.93 -2.03 -8.58
N LYS A 128 18.35 -1.38 -7.56
CA LYS A 128 18.07 -2.03 -6.28
C LYS A 128 17.16 -3.24 -6.41
N PHE A 129 16.21 -3.24 -7.35
CA PHE A 129 15.37 -4.40 -7.64
C PHE A 129 16.21 -5.57 -8.16
N VAL A 130 17.08 -5.33 -9.14
CA VAL A 130 17.94 -6.38 -9.71
C VAL A 130 18.89 -6.93 -8.64
N ASP A 131 19.41 -6.08 -7.76
CA ASP A 131 20.34 -6.48 -6.70
C ASP A 131 19.66 -7.31 -5.60
N LEU A 132 18.45 -6.94 -5.19
CA LEU A 132 17.73 -7.59 -4.09
C LEU A 132 16.91 -8.81 -4.53
N TYR A 133 16.44 -8.83 -5.77
CA TYR A 133 15.54 -9.85 -6.28
C TYR A 133 16.01 -10.43 -7.62
N PRO A 134 17.25 -10.93 -7.74
CA PRO A 134 17.87 -11.35 -9.01
C PRO A 134 17.16 -12.51 -9.71
N ASP A 135 16.37 -13.31 -8.98
CA ASP A 135 15.61 -14.45 -9.50
C ASP A 135 14.11 -14.14 -9.71
N ASN A 136 13.68 -12.88 -9.52
CA ASN A 136 12.28 -12.50 -9.71
C ASN A 136 11.90 -12.49 -11.21
N GLU A 137 10.67 -12.88 -11.51
CA GLU A 137 10.14 -12.95 -12.89
C GLU A 137 10.22 -11.62 -13.66
N LEU A 138 10.19 -10.47 -12.95
CA LEU A 138 10.27 -9.15 -13.55
C LEU A 138 11.70 -8.66 -13.82
N VAL A 139 12.75 -9.42 -13.44
CA VAL A 139 14.15 -8.95 -13.58
C VAL A 139 14.50 -8.57 -15.01
N ASN A 140 14.07 -9.35 -16.00
CA ASN A 140 14.33 -9.03 -17.40
C ASN A 140 13.59 -7.77 -17.85
N SER A 141 12.34 -7.58 -17.39
CA SER A 141 11.59 -6.34 -17.63
C SER A 141 12.27 -5.13 -17.00
N VAL A 142 12.79 -5.27 -15.77
CA VAL A 142 13.52 -4.18 -15.09
C VAL A 142 14.84 -3.84 -15.78
N LYS A 143 15.57 -4.83 -16.27
CA LYS A 143 16.78 -4.60 -17.07
C LYS A 143 16.45 -3.86 -18.37
N TRP A 144 15.37 -4.25 -19.04
CA TRP A 144 14.89 -3.55 -20.22
C TRP A 144 14.52 -2.09 -19.91
N GLU A 145 13.79 -1.84 -18.82
CA GLU A 145 13.45 -0.48 -18.36
C GLU A 145 14.70 0.36 -18.05
N LEU A 146 15.77 -0.24 -17.49
CA LEU A 146 17.04 0.43 -17.23
C LEU A 146 17.79 0.81 -18.52
N GLU A 147 17.77 -0.06 -19.52
CA GLU A 147 18.43 0.15 -20.81
C GLU A 147 17.75 1.24 -21.64
N HIS A 148 16.42 1.34 -21.54
CA HIS A 148 15.59 2.25 -22.34
C HIS A 148 15.05 3.43 -21.52
N LEU A 149 15.63 3.68 -20.34
CA LEU A 149 15.12 4.67 -19.40
C LEU A 149 15.08 6.08 -20.01
N GLY A 150 13.89 6.67 -20.06
CA GLY A 150 13.69 8.02 -20.62
C GLY A 150 13.71 8.08 -22.15
N GLN A 151 13.83 6.94 -22.84
CA GLN A 151 13.67 6.88 -24.29
C GLN A 151 12.19 6.91 -24.65
N ASP A 152 11.85 7.60 -25.74
CA ASP A 152 10.50 7.53 -26.30
C ASP A 152 10.29 6.13 -26.92
N ILE A 153 9.14 5.51 -26.68
CA ILE A 153 8.85 4.16 -27.20
C ILE A 153 8.93 4.08 -28.73
N ASN A 154 8.75 5.20 -29.44
CA ASN A 154 8.88 5.29 -30.89
C ASN A 154 10.35 5.33 -31.36
N GLU A 155 11.30 5.63 -30.47
CA GLU A 155 12.73 5.62 -30.73
C GLU A 155 13.37 4.25 -30.48
N ILE A 156 12.62 3.30 -29.91
CA ILE A 156 13.09 1.94 -29.65
C ILE A 156 12.99 1.12 -30.94
N ASP A 157 14.17 0.73 -31.48
CA ASP A 157 14.41 0.06 -32.76
C ASP A 157 13.49 -1.18 -33.02
N PHE A 158 13.00 -1.81 -31.96
CA PHE A 158 12.11 -2.99 -32.03
C PHE A 158 10.82 -2.76 -32.85
N LEU A 159 10.31 -1.52 -32.95
CA LEU A 159 9.10 -1.21 -33.72
C LEU A 159 9.36 -0.73 -35.15
N GLN A 160 10.63 -0.47 -35.52
CA GLN A 160 10.98 -0.05 -36.88
C GLN A 160 11.23 -1.23 -37.83
N THR A 161 11.35 -2.45 -37.31
CA THR A 161 11.73 -3.64 -38.09
C THR A 161 10.57 -4.45 -38.70
N GLU A 162 9.30 -4.06 -38.50
CA GLU A 162 8.13 -4.79 -39.04
C GLU A 162 7.18 -3.95 -39.91
N SER A 163 7.70 -3.09 -40.78
CA SER A 163 6.94 -2.58 -41.93
C SER A 163 7.41 -3.28 -43.21
N PRO A 164 6.83 -4.42 -43.62
CA PRO A 164 7.02 -4.89 -44.99
C PRO A 164 6.33 -3.92 -45.94
N GLU A 165 7.09 -3.39 -46.91
CA GLU A 165 6.59 -2.63 -48.07
C GLU A 165 5.51 -3.41 -48.86
#